data_AF-A0A2I0VIS8-F1
#
_entry.id   AF-A0A2I0VIS8-F1
#
_cell.length_a   1.000
_cell.length_b   1.000
_cell.length_c   1.000
_cell.angle_alpha   90.00
_cell.angle_beta   90.00
_cell.angle_gamma   90.00
#
_symmetry.space_group_name_H-M   'P 1'
#
loop_
_entity.id
_entity.type
_entity.pdbx_description
1 polymer ?
#
loop_
_entity_poly.entity_id
_entity_poly.type
_entity_poly.pdbx_seq_one_letter_code
_entity_poly.pdbx_strand_id
1 'polypeptide(L)'
;MLAEVRQQIIKSNARYKAAADVHRRERLFKEGDLVMVRLRRERFPPGAYSKLAKRKIGPVPILAKINDNAYRIELPADCNTSSTFNVADISPYKPADDAIVLISSSESSSSEAGED
;
A
#
# COMPACT_ATOMS: atom_id res chain seq x y z
N MET A 1 -33.67 15.80 -25.41
CA MET A 1 -32.46 16.65 -25.34
C MET A 1 -31.53 16.33 -24.16
N LEU A 2 -31.81 16.72 -22.91
CA LEU A 2 -30.85 16.47 -21.80
C LEU A 2 -30.62 14.98 -21.48
N ALA A 3 -31.65 14.15 -21.62
CA ALA A 3 -31.54 12.71 -21.42
C ALA A 3 -30.67 12.03 -22.48
N GLU A 4 -30.76 12.45 -23.75
CA GLU A 4 -29.97 11.92 -24.86
C GLU A 4 -28.48 12.27 -24.71
N VAL A 5 -28.18 13.52 -24.31
CA VAL A 5 -26.80 13.94 -24.02
C VAL A 5 -26.21 13.09 -22.89
N ARG A 6 -26.96 12.85 -21.81
CA ARG A 6 -26.52 11.96 -20.72
C ARG A 6 -26.26 10.53 -21.21
N GLN A 7 -27.15 9.96 -22.01
CA GLN A 7 -26.97 8.62 -22.56
C GLN A 7 -25.72 8.52 -23.45
N GLN A 8 -25.46 9.54 -24.26
CA GLN A 8 -24.28 9.58 -25.13
C GLN A 8 -22.98 9.65 -24.32
N ILE A 9 -22.94 10.43 -23.23
CA ILE A 9 -21.80 10.48 -22.30
C ILE A 9 -21.58 9.11 -21.65
N ILE A 10 -22.64 8.46 -21.15
CA ILE A 10 -22.54 7.13 -20.51
C ILE A 10 -21.99 6.11 -21.51
N LYS A 11 -22.48 6.11 -22.75
CA LYS A 11 -22.02 5.20 -23.81
C LYS A 11 -20.55 5.44 -24.15
N SER A 12 -20.12 6.72 -24.22
CA SER A 12 -18.72 7.09 -24.44
C SER A 12 -17.82 6.61 -23.29
N ASN A 13 -18.21 6.89 -22.04
CA ASN A 13 -17.48 6.48 -20.85
C ASN A 13 -17.37 4.95 -20.75
N ALA A 14 -18.44 4.21 -21.08
CA ALA A 14 -18.43 2.75 -21.07
C ALA A 14 -17.44 2.18 -22.11
N ARG A 15 -17.41 2.75 -23.33
CA ARG A 15 -16.43 2.36 -24.36
C ARG A 15 -15.00 2.63 -23.92
N TYR A 16 -14.75 3.82 -23.36
CA TYR A 16 -13.43 4.18 -22.85
C TYR A 16 -12.99 3.24 -21.73
N LYS A 17 -13.87 2.97 -20.76
CA LYS A 17 -13.60 2.04 -19.66
C LYS A 17 -13.27 0.65 -20.18
N ALA A 18 -14.08 0.11 -21.10
CA ALA A 18 -13.84 -1.21 -21.69
C ALA A 18 -12.48 -1.31 -22.38
N ALA A 19 -12.07 -0.27 -23.12
CA ALA A 19 -10.77 -0.22 -23.79
C ALA A 19 -9.59 -0.06 -22.81
N ALA A 20 -9.76 0.75 -21.76
CA ALA A 20 -8.71 0.97 -20.76
C ALA A 20 -8.51 -0.25 -19.83
N ASP A 21 -9.60 -0.95 -19.48
CA ASP A 21 -9.55 -2.07 -18.53
C ASP A 21 -9.11 -3.40 -19.17
N VAL A 22 -8.91 -3.48 -20.50
CA VAL A 22 -8.50 -4.73 -21.22
C VAL A 22 -7.28 -5.41 -20.59
N HIS A 23 -6.30 -4.64 -20.13
CA HIS A 23 -5.06 -5.16 -19.54
C HIS A 23 -5.00 -5.01 -18.03
N ARG A 24 -6.07 -4.50 -17.41
CA ARG A 24 -6.11 -4.27 -15.98
C ARG A 24 -6.34 -5.60 -15.26
N ARG A 25 -5.46 -5.91 -14.32
CA ARG A 25 -5.62 -7.08 -13.44
C ARG A 25 -6.16 -6.63 -12.10
N GLU A 26 -7.20 -7.29 -11.65
CA GLU A 26 -7.74 -7.06 -10.31
C GLU A 26 -6.73 -7.54 -9.25
N ARG A 27 -6.54 -6.72 -8.22
CA ARG A 27 -5.74 -7.03 -7.04
C ARG A 27 -6.56 -6.63 -5.82
N LEU A 28 -7.08 -7.61 -5.11
CA LEU A 28 -7.82 -7.39 -3.87
C LEU A 28 -7.00 -7.90 -2.71
N PHE A 29 -7.02 -7.13 -1.63
CA PHE A 29 -6.42 -7.51 -0.37
C PHE A 29 -7.44 -7.39 0.75
N LYS A 30 -7.20 -8.11 1.84
CA LYS A 30 -7.99 -8.08 3.06
C LYS A 30 -7.17 -7.48 4.20
N GLU A 31 -7.87 -7.06 5.24
CA GLU A 31 -7.25 -6.63 6.49
C GLU A 31 -6.50 -7.82 7.11
N GLY A 32 -5.29 -7.57 7.61
CA GLY A 32 -4.36 -8.60 8.10
C GLY A 32 -3.48 -9.25 7.03
N ASP A 33 -3.75 -9.07 5.72
CA ASP A 33 -2.86 -9.58 4.68
C ASP A 33 -1.47 -8.91 4.78
N LEU A 34 -0.42 -9.72 4.73
CA LEU A 34 0.96 -9.23 4.66
C LEU A 34 1.29 -8.80 3.23
N VAL A 35 1.74 -7.55 3.09
CA VAL A 35 2.06 -6.96 1.80
C VAL A 35 3.40 -6.24 1.84
N MET A 36 4.03 -6.14 0.67
CA MET A 36 5.20 -5.32 0.43
C MET A 36 4.77 -4.01 -0.22
N VAL A 37 5.16 -2.89 0.38
CA VAL A 37 4.74 -1.55 -0.05
C VAL A 37 5.86 -0.84 -0.78
N ARG A 38 5.60 -0.36 -1.99
CA ARG A 38 6.53 0.47 -2.76
C ARG A 38 6.40 1.94 -2.37
N LEU A 39 7.49 2.54 -1.89
CA LEU A 39 7.58 3.98 -1.76
C LEU A 39 8.00 4.62 -3.08
N ARG A 40 7.28 5.67 -3.48
CA ARG A 40 7.62 6.51 -4.63
C ARG A 40 8.57 7.63 -4.21
N ARG A 41 9.30 8.20 -5.17
CA ARG A 41 10.34 9.20 -4.92
C ARG A 41 9.82 10.40 -4.13
N GLU A 42 8.61 10.85 -4.45
CA GLU A 42 7.92 11.98 -3.83
C GLU A 42 7.58 11.79 -2.35
N ARG A 43 7.62 10.56 -1.84
CA ARG A 43 7.38 10.24 -0.43
C ARG A 43 8.66 10.25 0.41
N PHE A 44 9.83 10.35 -0.21
CA PHE A 44 11.09 10.45 0.50
C PHE A 44 11.42 11.92 0.83
N PRO A 45 12.04 12.18 2.00
CA PRO A 45 12.64 13.47 2.27
C PRO A 45 13.65 13.86 1.17
N PRO A 46 13.83 15.16 0.88
CA PRO A 46 14.84 15.63 -0.05
C PRO A 46 16.22 15.07 0.32
N GLY A 47 16.93 14.49 -0.66
CA GLY A 47 18.26 13.89 -0.46
C GLY A 47 18.28 12.47 0.09
N ALA A 48 17.18 11.93 0.62
CA ALA A 48 17.13 10.55 1.14
C ALA A 48 16.97 9.50 0.03
N TYR A 49 16.48 9.90 -1.15
CA TYR A 49 16.27 8.98 -2.26
C TYR A 49 17.56 8.68 -3.02
N SER A 50 17.98 7.41 -3.03
CA SER A 50 19.06 6.90 -3.88
C SER A 50 18.54 5.89 -4.91
N LYS A 51 19.08 5.91 -6.14
CA LYS A 51 18.64 5.03 -7.23
C LYS A 51 18.75 3.54 -6.91
N LEU A 52 19.74 3.17 -6.09
CA LEU A 52 20.05 1.79 -5.68
C LEU A 52 19.45 1.41 -4.33
N ALA A 53 18.78 2.34 -3.62
CA ALA A 53 18.16 2.03 -2.34
C ALA A 53 16.96 1.08 -2.51
N LYS A 54 16.68 0.32 -1.45
CA LYS A 54 15.49 -0.53 -1.38
C LYS A 54 14.23 0.36 -1.51
N ARG A 55 13.39 0.05 -2.51
CA ARG A 55 12.15 0.82 -2.78
C ARG A 55 10.91 0.22 -2.13
N LYS A 56 10.99 -1.03 -1.69
CA LYS A 56 9.89 -1.73 -1.04
C LYS A 56 10.18 -1.88 0.44
N ILE A 57 9.20 -1.50 1.26
CA ILE A 57 9.17 -1.79 2.69
C ILE A 57 8.53 -3.18 2.86
N GLY A 58 8.98 -3.88 3.90
CA GLY A 58 8.82 -5.30 4.18
C GLY A 58 7.39 -5.81 4.27
N PRO A 59 7.20 -7.06 4.76
CA PRO A 59 5.87 -7.56 5.06
C PRO A 59 5.25 -6.69 6.15
N VAL A 60 4.27 -5.90 5.75
CA VAL A 60 3.47 -5.06 6.64
C VAL A 60 2.01 -5.46 6.51
N PRO A 61 1.26 -5.53 7.61
CA PRO A 61 -0.15 -5.87 7.55
C PRO A 61 -0.97 -4.70 7.02
N ILE A 62 -2.02 -5.03 6.27
CA ILE A 62 -3.07 -4.08 5.94
C ILE A 62 -3.95 -3.87 7.18
N LEU A 63 -4.07 -2.63 7.63
CA LEU A 63 -4.88 -2.25 8.77
C LEU A 63 -6.35 -2.09 8.41
N ALA A 64 -6.63 -1.48 7.25
CA ALA A 64 -8.01 -1.22 6.84
C ALA A 64 -8.14 -1.14 5.31
N LYS A 65 -9.26 -1.63 4.79
CA LYS A 65 -9.64 -1.45 3.38
C LYS A 65 -10.53 -0.20 3.22
N ILE A 66 -10.02 0.85 2.57
CA ILE A 66 -10.83 2.05 2.27
C ILE A 66 -11.70 1.79 1.03
N ASN A 67 -11.09 1.29 -0.05
CA ASN A 67 -11.76 0.83 -1.26
C ASN A 67 -10.87 -0.18 -2.00
N ASP A 68 -11.34 -0.78 -3.10
CA ASP A 68 -10.56 -1.77 -3.86
C ASP A 68 -9.23 -1.21 -4.41
N ASN A 69 -9.11 0.12 -4.51
CA ASN A 69 -7.96 0.82 -5.05
C ASN A 69 -7.02 1.39 -3.97
N ALA A 70 -7.42 1.44 -2.70
CA ALA A 70 -6.74 2.17 -1.64
C ALA A 70 -6.87 1.48 -0.27
N TYR A 71 -5.73 1.26 0.37
CA TYR A 71 -5.60 0.53 1.63
C TYR A 71 -4.77 1.33 2.64
N ARG A 72 -5.10 1.19 3.93
CA ARG A 72 -4.28 1.70 5.03
C ARG A 72 -3.37 0.60 5.52
N ILE A 73 -2.11 0.94 5.73
CA ILE A 73 -1.05 -0.02 6.03
C ILE A 73 -0.33 0.41 7.29
N GLU A 74 0.08 -0.55 8.10
CA GLU A 74 0.92 -0.30 9.26
C GLU A 74 2.36 0.01 8.79
N LEU A 75 2.68 1.29 8.72
CA LEU A 75 4.05 1.73 8.40
C LEU A 75 4.90 1.80 9.67
N PRO A 76 6.20 1.48 9.59
CA PRO A 76 7.14 1.76 10.66
C PRO A 76 7.15 3.24 11.05
N ALA A 77 7.37 3.54 12.33
CA ALA A 77 7.38 4.91 12.86
C ALA A 77 8.39 5.83 12.15
N ASP A 78 9.50 5.27 11.64
CA ASP A 78 10.55 6.00 10.93
C ASP A 78 10.09 6.52 9.55
N CYS A 79 8.97 6.00 9.03
CA CYS A 79 8.44 6.41 7.74
C CYS A 79 7.59 7.66 7.88
N ASN A 80 8.17 8.82 7.60
CA ASN A 80 7.45 10.11 7.61
C ASN A 80 6.56 10.30 6.37
N THR A 81 5.61 9.39 6.15
CA THR A 81 4.71 9.37 4.98
C THR A 81 3.32 8.88 5.40
N SER A 82 2.27 9.30 4.69
CA SER A 82 0.92 8.78 4.88
C SER A 82 0.84 7.25 4.71
N SER A 83 0.13 6.60 5.63
CA SER A 83 -0.15 5.16 5.65
C SER A 83 -1.13 4.67 4.59
N THR A 84 -1.68 5.57 3.77
CA THR A 84 -2.60 5.20 2.69
C THR A 84 -1.86 5.00 1.37
N PHE A 85 -2.05 3.82 0.78
CA PHE A 85 -1.41 3.41 -0.46
C PHE A 85 -2.42 2.98 -1.51
N ASN A 86 -2.10 3.27 -2.76
CA ASN A 86 -2.84 2.76 -3.90
C ASN A 86 -2.47 1.29 -4.15
N VAL A 87 -3.43 0.48 -4.60
CA VAL A 87 -3.24 -0.94 -4.94
C VAL A 87 -2.09 -1.20 -5.92
N ALA A 88 -1.77 -0.23 -6.79
CA ALA A 88 -0.65 -0.32 -7.73
C ALA A 88 0.72 -0.30 -7.04
N ASP A 89 0.81 0.31 -5.86
CA ASP A 89 2.03 0.42 -5.06
C ASP A 89 2.13 -0.69 -3.99
N ILE A 90 1.15 -1.61 -3.94
CA ILE A 90 1.10 -2.74 -3.02
C ILE A 90 1.35 -4.04 -3.79
N SER A 91 2.14 -4.94 -3.21
CA SER A 91 2.35 -6.29 -3.73
C SER A 91 2.18 -7.34 -2.63
N PRO A 92 1.55 -8.50 -2.91
CA PRO A 92 1.42 -9.55 -1.90
C PRO A 92 2.81 -9.98 -1.42
N TYR A 93 2.95 -10.17 -0.11
CA TYR A 93 4.15 -10.80 0.43
C TYR A 93 4.13 -12.30 0.13
N LYS A 94 5.26 -12.84 -0.31
CA LYS A 94 5.46 -14.28 -0.53
C LYS A 94 6.69 -14.68 0.27
N PRO A 95 6.55 -15.45 1.36
CA PRO A 95 7.72 -15.95 2.08
C PRO A 95 8.48 -16.94 1.20
N ALA A 96 9.80 -17.05 1.41
CA ALA A 96 10.64 -17.97 0.65
C ALA A 96 10.48 -19.43 1.12
N ASP A 97 10.10 -19.61 2.40
CA ASP A 97 9.84 -20.89 3.07
C ASP A 97 8.55 -20.78 3.91
N ASP A 98 7.93 -21.89 4.34
CA ASP A 98 6.72 -21.94 5.17
C ASP A 98 6.90 -21.38 6.60
N ALA A 99 7.96 -20.61 6.85
CA ALA A 99 8.26 -19.99 8.13
C ALA A 99 7.24 -18.91 8.48
N ILE A 100 6.64 -19.04 9.66
CA ILE A 100 5.68 -18.08 10.21
C ILE A 100 6.44 -16.78 10.53
N VAL A 101 6.06 -15.68 9.90
CA VAL A 101 6.58 -14.33 10.20
C VAL A 101 5.94 -13.85 11.50
N LEU A 102 6.62 -14.04 12.63
CA LEU A 102 6.27 -13.41 13.90
C LEU A 102 6.61 -11.92 13.83
N ILE A 103 5.60 -11.07 13.63
CA ILE A 103 5.74 -9.62 13.80
C ILE A 103 5.87 -9.37 15.30
N SER A 104 7.11 -9.26 15.77
CA SER A 104 7.37 -8.85 17.15
C SER A 104 7.12 -7.35 17.26
N SER A 105 5.93 -6.96 17.66
CA SER A 105 5.68 -5.65 18.24
C SER A 105 6.58 -5.53 19.46
N SER A 106 7.59 -4.66 19.36
CA SER A 106 8.53 -4.38 20.44
C SER A 106 7.79 -3.64 21.56
N GLU A 107 7.24 -4.39 22.50
CA GLU A 107 6.75 -3.90 23.78
C GLU A 107 7.87 -4.00 24.82
N SER A 108 7.98 -2.97 25.66
CA SER A 108 8.65 -2.93 26.98
C SER A 108 10.03 -2.27 27.08
N SER A 109 9.95 -0.97 27.37
CA SER A 109 10.84 -0.15 28.19
C SER A 109 11.75 -0.92 29.16
N SER A 110 13.06 -0.65 29.11
CA SER A 110 14.00 -1.00 30.17
C SER A 110 14.59 0.28 30.74
N SER A 111 14.11 0.70 31.90
CA SER A 111 14.77 1.68 32.76
C SER A 111 14.83 1.12 34.17
N GLU A 112 16.01 0.75 34.63
CA GLU A 112 16.34 0.77 36.05
C GLU A 112 17.67 1.50 36.22
N ALA A 113 17.60 2.63 36.91
CA ALA A 113 18.73 3.34 37.46
C ALA A 113 19.10 2.67 38.80
N GLY A 114 20.32 2.19 38.92
CA GLY A 114 20.93 1.83 40.19
C GLY A 114 21.94 2.91 40.57
N GLU A 115 21.63 3.65 41.62
CA GLU A 115 22.57 4.50 42.36
C GLU A 115 23.42 3.62 43.29
N ASP A 116 24.72 3.86 43.34
CA ASP A 116 25.57 3.85 44.54
C ASP A 116 26.95 4.47 44.22
#